data_AF-A0A7R9VKT9-F1
#
_entry.id   AF-A0A7R9VKT9-F1
#
_cell.length_a   1.000
_cell.length_b   1.000
_cell.length_c   1.000
_cell.angle_alpha   90.00
_cell.angle_beta   90.00
_cell.angle_gamma   90.00
#
_symmetry.space_group_name_H-M   'P 1'
#
loop_
_entity.id
_entity.type
_entity.pdbx_description
1 polymer ?
#
loop_
_entity_poly.entity_id
_entity_poly.type
_entity_poly.pdbx_seq_one_letter_code
_entity_poly.pdbx_strand_id
1 'polypeptide(L)'
;MDGSDFFGMLFGNDKFDDLVGELVVATSTRAGKSKEAVLRQQTQRVSQLATKLRNRLSTYQPGSEAEFETSVKAQAAVLVRQSFGQTMLHAIGHVYEQQADIALGGFFGGMGARLSATKEGMKNQLNMAKAA
;
A
#
# COMPACT_ATOMS: atom_id res chain seq x y z
N MET A 1 1.80 6.34 -26.46
CA MET A 1 2.00 6.67 -25.03
C MET A 1 0.88 6.06 -24.24
N ASP A 2 1.21 5.06 -23.42
CA ASP A 2 0.29 4.53 -22.43
C ASP A 2 0.36 5.34 -21.12
N GLY A 3 -0.47 4.97 -20.14
CA GLY A 3 -0.51 5.68 -18.85
C GLY A 3 0.70 5.40 -17.96
N SER A 4 1.35 4.24 -18.11
CA SER A 4 2.61 3.90 -17.43
C SER A 4 3.74 4.78 -17.95
N ASP A 5 3.88 4.91 -19.29
CA ASP A 5 4.87 5.76 -19.94
C ASP A 5 4.69 7.23 -19.54
N PHE A 6 3.45 7.70 -19.52
CA PHE A 6 3.12 9.07 -19.13
C PHE A 6 3.43 9.32 -17.66
N PHE A 7 3.09 8.37 -16.77
CA PHE A 7 3.47 8.43 -15.37
C PHE A 7 5.00 8.42 -15.21
N GLY A 8 5.70 7.55 -15.93
CA GLY A 8 7.15 7.49 -15.90
C GLY A 8 7.83 8.78 -16.37
N MET A 9 7.26 9.43 -17.38
CA MET A 9 7.69 10.73 -17.88
C MET A 9 7.41 11.87 -16.88
N LEU A 10 6.29 11.81 -16.14
CA LEU A 10 5.89 12.82 -15.16
C LEU A 10 6.61 12.70 -13.82
N PHE A 11 6.89 11.48 -13.37
CA PHE A 11 7.30 11.19 -11.99
C PHE A 11 8.71 10.60 -11.87
N GLY A 12 9.39 10.33 -12.99
CA GLY A 12 10.71 9.69 -13.00
C GLY A 12 10.58 8.19 -12.80
N ASN A 13 10.28 7.51 -13.91
CA ASN A 13 9.78 6.14 -14.05
C ASN A 13 10.30 5.09 -13.06
N ASP A 14 11.57 5.10 -12.68
CA ASP A 14 12.17 3.92 -12.02
C ASP A 14 12.46 4.14 -10.54
N LYS A 15 12.38 5.38 -10.03
CA LYS A 15 12.84 5.69 -8.66
C LYS A 15 11.83 5.29 -7.59
N PHE A 16 10.53 5.30 -7.92
CA PHE A 16 9.46 4.92 -7.00
C PHE A 16 9.01 3.46 -7.13
N ASP A 17 9.58 2.68 -8.05
CA ASP A 17 9.17 1.30 -8.30
C ASP A 17 9.30 0.38 -7.09
N ASP A 18 10.23 0.66 -6.19
CA ASP A 18 10.38 -0.09 -4.95
C ASP A 18 9.29 0.21 -3.92
N LEU A 19 8.54 1.31 -4.09
CA LEU A 19 7.51 1.77 -3.17
C LEU A 19 6.10 1.56 -3.73
N VAL A 20 5.88 1.88 -5.01
CA VAL A 20 4.56 1.77 -5.65
C VAL A 20 4.52 0.74 -6.77
N GLY A 21 5.67 0.32 -7.31
CA GLY A 21 5.73 -0.55 -8.49
C GLY A 21 5.08 0.04 -9.74
N GLU A 22 5.11 -0.74 -10.82
CA GLU A 22 4.54 -0.30 -12.10
C GLU A 22 3.01 -0.10 -12.02
N LEU A 23 2.51 1.05 -12.44
CA LEU A 23 1.09 1.39 -12.37
C LEU A 23 0.28 0.76 -13.52
N VAL A 24 -0.16 -0.48 -13.31
CA VAL A 24 -0.82 -1.31 -14.34
C VAL A 24 -2.25 -0.86 -14.69
N VAL A 25 -2.91 -0.05 -13.86
CA VAL A 25 -4.36 0.27 -14.03
C VAL A 25 -4.63 1.18 -15.23
N ALA A 26 -3.73 2.13 -15.54
CA ALA A 26 -3.90 3.02 -16.69
C ALA A 26 -3.58 2.33 -18.03
N THR A 27 -2.77 1.28 -17.97
CA THR A 27 -2.24 0.57 -19.16
C THR A 27 -3.15 -0.56 -19.60
N SER A 28 -3.89 -1.15 -18.66
CA SER A 28 -4.70 -2.34 -18.90
C SER A 28 -6.04 -2.08 -19.61
N THR A 29 -6.65 -0.91 -19.38
CA THR A 29 -7.88 -0.51 -20.10
C THR A 29 -7.63 -0.23 -21.57
N ARG A 30 -6.39 0.13 -21.95
CA ARG A 30 -5.98 0.37 -23.35
C ARG A 30 -5.43 -0.86 -24.06
N ALA A 31 -4.80 -1.80 -23.36
CA ALA A 31 -4.15 -2.97 -23.96
C ALA A 31 -5.09 -4.15 -24.28
N GLY A 32 -6.41 -4.00 -24.08
CA GLY A 32 -7.38 -5.09 -24.31
C GLY A 32 -7.18 -6.32 -23.42
N LYS A 33 -6.44 -6.18 -22.30
CA LYS A 33 -6.18 -7.29 -21.38
C LYS A 33 -7.46 -7.69 -20.66
N SER A 34 -7.70 -8.98 -20.52
CA SER A 34 -8.83 -9.49 -19.74
C SER A 34 -8.71 -9.04 -18.28
N LYS A 35 -9.85 -8.81 -17.62
CA LYS A 35 -9.90 -8.44 -16.19
C LYS A 35 -9.05 -9.38 -15.32
N GLU A 36 -9.06 -10.67 -15.63
CA GLU A 36 -8.24 -11.67 -14.93
C GLU A 36 -6.74 -11.45 -15.10
N ALA A 37 -6.28 -11.13 -16.32
CA ALA A 37 -4.87 -10.84 -16.58
C ALA A 37 -4.42 -9.60 -15.80
N VAL A 38 -5.27 -8.57 -15.73
CA VAL A 38 -5.01 -7.37 -14.93
C VAL A 38 -4.89 -7.72 -13.44
N LEU A 39 -5.84 -8.49 -12.90
CA LEU A 39 -5.82 -8.91 -11.51
C LEU A 39 -4.57 -9.73 -11.18
N ARG A 40 -4.17 -10.66 -12.06
CA ARG A 40 -2.93 -11.43 -11.87
C ARG A 40 -1.70 -10.54 -11.80
N GLN A 41 -1.57 -9.57 -12.70
CA GLN A 41 -0.45 -8.64 -12.72
C GLN A 41 -0.42 -7.75 -11.46
N GLN A 42 -1.59 -7.31 -10.98
CA GLN A 42 -1.71 -6.56 -9.73
C GLN A 42 -1.30 -7.40 -8.52
N THR A 43 -1.76 -8.65 -8.42
CA THR A 43 -1.39 -9.55 -7.34
C THR A 43 0.11 -9.80 -7.30
N GLN A 44 0.72 -10.03 -8.47
CA GLN A 44 2.17 -10.21 -8.57
C GLN A 44 2.94 -8.97 -8.10
N ARG A 45 2.53 -7.79 -8.58
CA ARG A 45 3.10 -6.51 -8.15
C ARG A 45 3.04 -6.34 -6.62
N VAL A 46 1.86 -6.55 -6.03
CA VAL A 46 1.67 -6.41 -4.59
C VAL A 46 2.54 -7.40 -3.81
N SER A 47 2.64 -8.65 -4.26
CA SER A 47 3.49 -9.67 -3.63
C SER A 47 4.98 -9.27 -3.63
N GLN A 48 5.46 -8.73 -4.74
CA GLN A 48 6.83 -8.22 -4.86
C GLN A 48 7.07 -7.03 -3.93
N LEU A 49 6.16 -6.06 -3.91
CA LEU A 49 6.27 -4.88 -3.04
C LEU A 49 6.21 -5.25 -1.56
N ALA A 50 5.36 -6.19 -1.17
CA ALA A 50 5.30 -6.70 0.20
C ALA A 50 6.63 -7.35 0.62
N THR A 51 7.25 -8.11 -0.28
CA THR A 51 8.57 -8.70 -0.06
C THR A 51 9.65 -7.63 0.12
N LYS A 52 9.69 -6.61 -0.76
CA LYS A 52 10.63 -5.49 -0.66
C LYS A 52 10.45 -4.73 0.67
N LEU A 53 9.21 -4.43 1.04
CA LEU A 53 8.88 -3.75 2.28
C LEU A 53 9.37 -4.54 3.51
N ARG A 54 9.08 -5.85 3.56
CA ARG A 54 9.54 -6.72 4.65
C ARG A 54 11.06 -6.68 4.78
N ASN A 55 11.78 -6.82 3.68
CA ASN A 55 13.24 -6.81 3.67
C ASN A 55 13.81 -5.44 4.13
N ARG A 56 13.14 -4.34 3.77
CA ARG A 56 13.48 -3.00 4.27
C ARG A 56 13.27 -2.94 5.79
N LEU A 57 12.11 -3.34 6.28
CA LEU A 57 11.79 -3.31 7.70
C LEU A 57 12.65 -4.25 8.54
N SER A 58 13.16 -5.37 8.00
CA SER A 58 14.05 -6.27 8.74
C SER A 58 15.40 -5.66 9.13
N THR A 59 15.76 -4.52 8.54
CA THR A 59 16.96 -3.76 8.93
C THR A 59 16.72 -2.87 10.16
N TYR A 60 15.47 -2.67 10.56
CA TYR A 60 15.10 -2.03 11.81
C TYR A 60 15.23 -3.05 12.96
N GLN A 61 16.39 -3.08 13.61
CA GLN A 61 16.67 -3.94 14.77
C GLN A 61 16.93 -3.07 16.00
N PRO A 62 16.63 -3.57 17.21
CA PRO A 62 16.96 -2.87 18.44
C PRO A 62 18.46 -2.54 18.50
N GLY A 63 18.80 -1.26 18.59
CA GLY A 63 20.18 -0.76 18.60
C GLY A 63 20.77 -0.35 17.24
N SER A 64 20.06 -0.55 16.13
CA SER A 64 20.44 -0.09 14.79
C SER A 64 19.49 0.97 14.20
N GLU A 65 18.64 1.58 15.03
CA GLU A 65 17.60 2.50 14.58
C GLU A 65 18.18 3.72 13.85
N ALA A 66 19.33 4.21 14.29
CA ALA A 66 20.02 5.34 13.65
C ALA A 66 20.52 5.01 12.24
N GLU A 67 20.98 3.78 12.02
CA GLU A 67 21.43 3.31 10.69
C GLU A 67 20.24 3.16 9.75
N PHE A 68 19.14 2.59 10.26
CA PHE A 68 17.88 2.50 9.53
C PHE A 68 17.40 3.90 9.12
N GLU A 69 17.30 4.83 10.07
CA GLU A 69 16.86 6.20 9.83
C GLU A 69 17.76 6.91 8.81
N THR A 70 19.09 6.75 8.93
CA THR A 70 20.05 7.31 7.98
C THR A 70 19.83 6.76 6.57
N SER A 71 19.64 5.44 6.44
CA SER A 71 19.39 4.79 5.14
C SER A 71 18.08 5.27 4.49
N VAL A 72 17.03 5.49 5.29
CA VAL A 72 15.73 5.97 4.82
C VAL A 72 15.81 7.44 4.42
N LYS A 73 16.50 8.29 5.22
CA LYS A 73 16.73 9.71 4.89
C LYS A 73 17.54 9.86 3.60
N ALA A 74 18.59 9.06 3.41
CA ALA A 74 19.39 9.07 2.19
C ALA A 74 18.53 8.73 0.95
N GLN A 75 17.64 7.73 1.07
CA GLN A 75 16.71 7.39 -0.01
C GLN A 75 15.69 8.50 -0.27
N ALA A 76 15.10 9.07 0.78
CA ALA A 76 14.15 10.18 0.67
C ALA A 76 14.78 11.40 -0.03
N ALA A 77 16.06 11.70 0.27
CA ALA A 77 16.80 12.79 -0.38
C ALA A 77 17.00 12.58 -1.89
N VAL A 78 17.05 11.33 -2.36
CA VAL A 78 17.10 11.01 -3.80
C VAL A 78 15.70 11.14 -4.42
N LEU A 79 14.68 10.63 -3.74
CA LEU A 79 13.31 10.58 -4.23
C LEU A 79 12.66 11.98 -4.31
N VAL A 80 12.92 12.85 -3.34
CA VAL A 80 12.36 14.21 -3.31
C VAL A 80 12.84 15.07 -4.49
N ARG A 81 14.01 14.74 -5.06
CA ARG A 81 14.60 15.45 -6.21
C ARG A 81 13.96 15.06 -7.56
N GLN A 82 13.10 14.04 -7.58
CA GLN A 82 12.35 13.69 -8.77
C GLN A 82 11.17 14.64 -8.97
N SER A 83 10.67 14.74 -10.20
CA SER A 83 9.45 15.50 -10.51
C SER A 83 8.29 15.01 -9.65
N PHE A 84 7.64 15.93 -8.93
CA PHE A 84 6.59 15.64 -7.94
C PHE A 84 7.02 14.68 -6.81
N GLY A 85 8.32 14.48 -6.59
CA GLY A 85 8.85 13.51 -5.65
C GLY A 85 8.40 13.75 -4.21
N GLN A 86 8.35 15.02 -3.78
CA GLN A 86 7.83 15.39 -2.45
C GLN A 86 6.35 15.02 -2.28
N THR A 87 5.50 15.34 -3.26
CA THR A 87 4.08 15.02 -3.23
C THR A 87 3.85 13.51 -3.21
N MET A 88 4.61 12.76 -4.02
CA MET A 88 4.59 11.31 -4.05
C MET A 88 4.98 10.72 -2.69
N LEU A 89 6.08 11.19 -2.08
CA LEU A 89 6.53 10.71 -0.77
C LEU A 89 5.49 10.96 0.32
N HIS A 90 4.86 12.15 0.35
CA HIS A 90 3.79 12.43 1.30
C HIS A 90 2.58 11.51 1.10
N ALA A 91 2.14 11.31 -0.15
CA ALA A 91 1.02 10.43 -0.44
C ALA A 91 1.31 8.97 -0.02
N ILE A 92 2.50 8.47 -0.36
CA ILE A 92 2.96 7.12 0.02
C ILE A 92 3.01 7.00 1.54
N GLY A 93 3.64 7.97 2.23
CA GLY A 93 3.75 8.00 3.68
C GLY A 93 2.39 7.92 4.38
N HIS A 94 1.45 8.78 3.96
CA HIS A 94 0.09 8.76 4.50
C HIS A 94 -0.62 7.41 4.32
N VAL A 95 -0.48 6.78 3.15
CA VAL A 95 -1.06 5.45 2.93
C VAL A 95 -0.45 4.43 3.88
N TYR A 96 0.88 4.42 4.04
CA TYR A 96 1.55 3.49 4.96
C TYR A 96 1.15 3.72 6.42
N GLU A 97 1.07 4.97 6.88
CA GLU A 97 0.58 5.31 8.22
C GLU A 97 -0.84 4.78 8.45
N GLN A 98 -1.73 5.03 7.49
CA GLN A 98 -3.11 4.56 7.58
C GLN A 98 -3.20 3.03 7.59
N GLN A 99 -2.44 2.34 6.73
CA GLN A 99 -2.45 0.87 6.70
C GLN A 99 -1.81 0.28 7.96
N ALA A 100 -0.78 0.92 8.52
CA ALA A 100 -0.17 0.51 9.77
C ALA A 100 -1.15 0.67 10.95
N ASP A 101 -1.89 1.78 11.03
CA ASP A 101 -2.94 1.98 12.03
C ASP A 101 -4.01 0.88 11.94
N ILE A 102 -4.48 0.56 10.74
CA ILE A 102 -5.44 -0.54 10.52
C ILE A 102 -4.86 -1.88 10.98
N ALA A 103 -3.63 -2.20 10.59
CA ALA A 103 -2.98 -3.48 10.89
C ALA A 103 -2.68 -3.66 12.38
N LEU A 104 -2.35 -2.57 13.09
CA LEU A 104 -2.07 -2.58 14.53
C LEU A 104 -3.35 -2.49 15.38
N GLY A 105 -4.53 -2.47 14.76
CA GLY A 105 -5.80 -2.37 15.48
C GLY A 105 -6.11 -0.98 16.02
N GLY A 106 -5.48 0.05 15.45
CA GLY A 106 -5.73 1.46 15.75
C GLY A 106 -7.13 1.93 15.32
N PHE A 107 -7.37 3.24 15.27
CA PHE A 107 -8.73 3.81 15.21
C PHE A 107 -9.61 3.21 14.10
N PHE A 108 -9.06 3.02 12.90
CA PHE A 108 -9.80 2.45 11.77
C PHE A 108 -9.95 0.91 11.86
N GLY A 109 -8.91 0.20 12.31
CA GLY A 109 -8.96 -1.25 12.51
C GLY A 109 -9.92 -1.64 13.64
N GLY A 110 -9.85 -0.93 14.76
CA GLY A 110 -10.74 -1.08 15.92
C GLY A 110 -12.20 -0.72 15.59
N MET A 111 -12.44 0.27 14.72
CA MET A 111 -13.79 0.61 14.28
C MET A 111 -14.38 -0.44 13.31
N GLY A 112 -13.57 -1.01 12.40
CA GLY A 112 -13.97 -2.14 11.56
C GLY A 112 -14.24 -3.43 12.34
N ALA A 113 -13.41 -3.74 13.34
CA ALA A 113 -13.60 -4.85 14.26
C ALA A 113 -14.88 -4.67 15.11
N ARG A 114 -15.13 -3.47 15.64
CA ARG A 114 -16.36 -3.14 16.37
C ARG A 114 -17.61 -3.26 15.50
N LEU A 115 -17.59 -2.74 14.28
CA LEU A 115 -18.74 -2.87 13.35
C LEU A 115 -19.08 -4.34 13.07
N SER A 116 -18.05 -5.17 12.90
CA SER A 116 -18.18 -6.61 12.62
C SER A 116 -18.72 -7.37 13.84
N ALA A 117 -18.21 -7.07 15.04
CA ALA A 117 -18.71 -7.64 16.29
C ALA A 117 -20.17 -7.25 16.57
N THR A 118 -20.55 -5.99 16.30
CA THR A 118 -21.94 -5.53 16.43
C THR A 118 -22.86 -6.25 15.43
N LYS A 119 -22.40 -6.49 14.19
CA LYS A 119 -23.17 -7.22 13.17
C LYS A 119 -23.42 -8.68 13.56
N GLU A 120 -22.44 -9.36 14.13
CA GLU A 120 -22.59 -10.74 14.60
C GLU A 120 -23.49 -10.84 15.83
N GLY A 121 -23.37 -9.92 16.80
CA GLY A 121 -24.28 -9.85 17.95
C GLY A 121 -25.73 -9.63 17.55
N MET A 122 -25.99 -8.76 16.56
CA MET A 122 -27.34 -8.49 16.04
C MET A 122 -27.94 -9.71 15.33
N LYS A 123 -27.13 -10.47 14.57
CA LYS A 123 -27.57 -11.71 13.92
C LYS A 123 -27.96 -12.79 14.92
N ASN A 124 -27.18 -12.96 15.98
CA ASN A 124 -27.48 -13.95 17.02
C ASN A 124 -28.76 -13.60 17.77
N GLN A 125 -28.98 -12.32 18.11
CA GLN A 125 -30.24 -11.89 18.73
C GLN A 125 -31.45 -12.08 17.81
N LEU A 126 -31.32 -11.78 16.51
CA LEU A 126 -32.40 -11.98 15.55
C LEU A 126 -32.79 -13.46 15.39
N ASN A 127 -31.80 -14.36 15.41
CA ASN A 127 -32.03 -15.80 15.33
C ASN A 127 -32.69 -16.34 16.60
N MET A 128 -32.32 -15.83 17.78
CA MET A 128 -32.95 -16.21 19.06
C MET A 128 -34.41 -15.73 19.14
N ALA A 129 -34.71 -14.53 18.65
CA ALA A 129 -36.07 -14.00 18.61
C ALA A 129 -36.99 -14.71 17.60
N LYS A 130 -36.43 -15.39 16.60
CA LYS A 130 -37.19 -16.21 15.64
C LYS A 130 -37.38 -17.66 16.08
N ALA A 131 -36.66 -18.09 17.12
CA ALA A 131 -36.69 -19.44 17.66
C ALA A 131 -37.57 -19.57 18.92
N ALA A 132 -38.23 -18.49 19.35
CA ALA A 132 -39.25 -18.42 20.40
C ALA A 132 -40.63 -18.15 19.78
#